data_AF-A0AAW0FTT2-F1
#
_entry.id   AF-A0AAW0FTT2-F1
#
_cell.length_a   1.000
_cell.length_b   1.000
_cell.length_c   1.000
_cell.angle_alpha   90.00
_cell.angle_beta   90.00
_cell.angle_gamma   90.00
#
_symmetry.space_group_name_H-M   'P 1'
#
loop_
_entity.id
_entity.type
_entity.pdbx_description
1 polymer ?
#
loop_
_entity_poly.entity_id
_entity_poly.type
_entity_poly.pdbx_seq_one_letter_code
_entity_poly.pdbx_strand_id
1 'polypeptide(L)'
;MKHAPLFYENAMQSLRLNLNPLLGNSKSSTNLVEDSLARESDVTVSTNITLYAEYKGFFIYVLSALALGCWIGWTLIPEKVLTDYLSVHYYPDKYWSFAIPSFSLILMVYIYLALALYNTEVKTLEKDDIRNFVDEFTTLPSTFEDDKAAQN
;
A
#
# COMPACT_ATOMS: atom_id res chain seq x y z
N MET A 1 6.67 -66.73 17.46
CA MET A 1 6.35 -66.27 18.82
C MET A 1 7.42 -65.30 19.30
N LYS A 2 7.13 -64.00 19.26
CA LYS A 2 7.55 -63.01 20.27
C LYS A 2 6.74 -61.75 20.04
N HIS A 3 5.50 -61.77 20.54
CA HIS A 3 4.72 -60.57 20.71
C HIS A 3 5.46 -59.70 21.73
N ALA A 4 5.86 -58.49 21.32
CA ALA A 4 6.22 -57.46 22.27
C ALA A 4 4.93 -57.01 23.00
N PRO A 5 4.94 -56.85 24.33
CA PRO A 5 3.74 -56.51 25.08
C PRO A 5 3.34 -55.05 24.83
N LEU A 6 2.12 -54.86 24.30
CA LEU A 6 1.39 -53.60 24.07
C LEU A 6 1.19 -52.72 25.32
N PHE A 7 1.79 -53.08 26.45
CA PHE A 7 1.64 -52.38 27.73
C PHE A 7 2.56 -51.15 27.83
N TYR A 8 3.74 -51.17 27.20
CA TYR A 8 4.70 -50.06 27.28
C TYR A 8 4.31 -48.86 26.39
N GLU A 9 3.65 -49.13 25.27
CA GLU A 9 3.17 -48.09 24.34
C GLU A 9 2.07 -47.23 24.99
N ASN A 10 1.12 -47.87 25.67
CA ASN A 10 0.01 -47.19 26.33
C ASN A 10 0.46 -46.33 27.53
N ALA A 11 1.49 -46.77 28.28
CA ALA A 11 2.06 -46.01 29.38
C ALA A 11 2.85 -44.77 28.92
N MET A 12 3.50 -44.86 27.75
CA MET A 12 4.19 -43.72 27.12
C MET A 12 3.21 -42.74 26.44
N GLN A 13 2.01 -43.21 26.07
CA GLN A 13 0.95 -42.37 25.51
C GLN A 13 0.16 -41.60 26.57
N SER A 14 -0.09 -42.20 27.74
CA SER A 14 -0.79 -41.53 28.85
C SER A 14 0.06 -40.44 29.53
N LEU A 15 1.39 -40.54 29.49
CA LEU A 15 2.29 -39.49 29.99
C LEU A 15 2.36 -38.26 29.06
N ARG A 16 1.89 -38.36 27.81
CA ARG A 16 2.00 -37.30 26.79
C ARG A 16 0.72 -36.49 26.54
N LEU A 17 -0.37 -36.72 27.26
CA LEU A 17 -1.66 -36.06 26.98
C LEU A 17 -2.36 -35.48 28.22
N ASN A 18 -1.66 -34.68 29.01
CA ASN A 18 -2.34 -33.68 29.84
C ASN A 18 -1.47 -32.44 30.08
N LEU A 19 -1.19 -31.71 28.99
CA LEU A 19 -0.89 -30.28 29.07
C LEU A 19 -2.13 -29.51 28.63
N ASN A 20 -3.18 -29.56 29.44
CA ASN A 20 -4.17 -28.50 29.40
C ASN A 20 -3.62 -27.32 30.21
N PRO A 21 -3.35 -26.15 29.61
CA PRO A 21 -3.14 -24.94 30.39
C PRO A 21 -4.50 -24.43 30.89
N LEU A 22 -5.08 -25.09 31.89
CA LEU A 22 -6.27 -24.59 32.60
C LEU A 22 -5.91 -23.53 33.67
N LEU A 23 -4.92 -22.68 33.41
CA LEU A 23 -4.65 -21.47 34.20
C LEU A 23 -3.81 -20.48 33.39
N GLY A 24 -4.43 -19.86 32.39
CA GLY A 24 -3.83 -18.88 31.48
C GLY A 24 -4.81 -17.81 31.00
N ASN A 25 -5.71 -17.44 31.90
CA ASN A 25 -6.60 -16.29 31.94
C ASN A 25 -6.38 -15.20 30.86
N SER A 26 -7.29 -15.13 29.87
CA SER A 26 -7.71 -14.04 28.95
C SER A 26 -6.70 -13.11 28.26
N LYS A 27 -5.50 -12.96 28.80
CA LYS A 27 -4.40 -12.16 28.27
C LYS A 27 -3.78 -12.79 27.03
N SER A 28 -3.70 -14.12 26.92
CA SER A 28 -3.09 -14.74 25.73
C SER A 28 -3.88 -14.46 24.44
N SER A 29 -5.21 -14.54 24.46
CA SER A 29 -6.02 -14.27 23.26
C SER A 29 -6.03 -12.78 22.90
N THR A 30 -6.09 -11.89 23.90
CA THR A 30 -5.97 -10.44 23.67
C THR A 30 -4.58 -10.05 23.21
N ASN A 31 -3.50 -10.63 23.76
CA ASN A 31 -2.13 -10.38 23.29
C ASN A 31 -1.91 -10.92 21.87
N LEU A 32 -2.51 -12.06 21.50
CA LEU A 32 -2.43 -12.57 20.11
C LEU A 32 -3.23 -11.70 19.12
N VAL A 33 -4.38 -11.16 19.54
CA VAL A 33 -5.17 -10.23 18.74
C VAL A 33 -4.46 -8.89 18.63
N GLU A 34 -3.94 -8.34 19.72
CA GLU A 34 -3.14 -7.10 19.72
C GLU A 34 -1.84 -7.25 18.93
N ASP A 35 -1.16 -8.41 19.01
CA ASP A 35 0.02 -8.71 18.19
C ASP A 35 -0.34 -8.86 16.70
N SER A 36 -1.49 -9.45 16.37
CA SER A 36 -2.00 -9.49 15.00
C SER A 36 -2.35 -8.10 14.47
N LEU A 37 -3.02 -7.27 15.28
CA LEU A 37 -3.40 -5.90 14.93
C LEU A 37 -2.16 -5.00 14.82
N ALA A 38 -1.20 -5.14 15.72
CA ALA A 38 0.08 -4.46 15.64
C ALA A 38 0.83 -4.85 14.37
N ARG A 39 0.84 -6.15 14.01
CA ARG A 39 1.46 -6.65 12.78
C ARG A 39 0.76 -6.20 11.50
N GLU A 40 -0.57 -6.07 11.53
CA GLU A 40 -1.35 -5.51 10.40
C GLU A 40 -1.15 -4.00 10.25
N SER A 41 -0.95 -3.28 11.36
CA SER A 41 -0.65 -1.85 11.35
C SER A 41 0.79 -1.54 10.94
N ASP A 42 1.70 -2.50 11.08
CA ASP A 42 3.10 -2.35 10.71
C ASP A 42 3.27 -2.36 9.18
N VAL A 43 3.55 -1.19 8.62
CA VAL A 43 3.81 -0.99 7.19
C VAL A 43 4.98 -1.84 6.67
N THR A 44 5.87 -2.30 7.55
CA THR A 44 7.00 -3.16 7.24
C THR A 44 6.74 -4.66 7.37
N VAL A 45 5.67 -5.09 8.06
CA VAL A 45 5.31 -6.51 8.23
C VAL A 45 4.09 -6.89 7.38
N SER A 46 4.02 -6.31 6.18
CA SER A 46 3.23 -6.85 5.07
C SER A 46 3.76 -8.25 4.71
N THR A 47 3.26 -9.28 5.40
CA THR A 47 3.56 -10.69 5.12
C THR A 47 2.98 -11.14 3.76
N ASN A 48 2.26 -10.24 3.06
CA ASN A 48 1.72 -10.45 1.72
C ASN A 48 2.48 -9.65 0.65
N ILE A 49 3.82 -9.57 0.76
CA ILE A 49 4.64 -9.32 -0.44
C ILE A 49 4.52 -10.54 -1.36
N THR A 50 3.51 -10.52 -2.22
CA THR A 50 3.40 -11.54 -3.25
C THR A 50 4.68 -11.48 -4.11
N LEU A 51 5.38 -12.61 -4.31
CA LEU A 51 6.52 -12.68 -5.24
C LEU A 51 6.18 -12.12 -6.64
N TYR A 52 4.88 -12.09 -6.96
CA TYR A 52 4.31 -11.49 -8.15
C TYR A 52 4.58 -9.99 -8.31
N ALA A 53 4.71 -9.24 -7.22
CA ALA A 53 5.00 -7.80 -7.26
C ALA A 53 6.47 -7.51 -7.64
N GLU A 54 7.40 -8.30 -7.11
CA GLU A 54 8.85 -8.07 -7.25
C GLU A 54 9.31 -8.23 -8.70
N TYR A 55 8.94 -9.33 -9.37
CA TYR A 55 9.36 -9.55 -10.75
C TYR A 55 8.67 -8.63 -11.75
N LYS A 56 7.43 -8.18 -11.46
CA LYS A 56 6.73 -7.21 -12.31
C LYS A 56 7.45 -5.86 -12.28
N GLY A 57 7.86 -5.41 -11.10
CA GLY A 57 8.68 -4.21 -10.91
C GLY A 57 10.02 -4.31 -11.64
N PHE A 58 10.70 -5.46 -11.52
CA PHE A 58 11.96 -5.67 -12.23
C PHE A 58 11.79 -5.67 -13.76
N PHE A 59 10.78 -6.36 -14.28
CA PHE A 59 10.52 -6.42 -15.71
C PHE A 59 10.18 -5.03 -16.28
N ILE A 60 9.29 -4.27 -15.63
CA ILE A 60 8.94 -2.93 -16.09
C ILE A 60 10.13 -1.96 -15.98
N TYR A 61 11.00 -2.12 -14.98
CA TYR A 61 12.23 -1.33 -14.86
C TYR A 61 13.18 -1.58 -16.04
N VAL A 62 13.48 -2.84 -16.36
CA VAL A 62 14.36 -3.18 -17.49
C VAL A 62 13.74 -2.70 -18.81
N LEU A 63 12.45 -2.93 -19.01
CA LEU A 63 11.74 -2.46 -20.20
C LEU A 63 11.75 -0.94 -20.32
N SER A 64 11.52 -0.21 -19.22
CA SER A 64 11.55 1.25 -19.18
C SER A 64 12.94 1.80 -19.46
N ALA A 65 13.99 1.20 -18.90
CA ALA A 65 15.38 1.60 -19.15
C ALA A 65 15.78 1.39 -20.63
N LEU A 66 15.40 0.26 -21.22
CA LEU A 66 15.63 0.01 -22.65
C LEU A 66 14.84 0.97 -23.53
N ALA A 67 13.56 1.19 -23.23
CA ALA A 67 12.73 2.14 -23.97
C ALA A 67 13.27 3.57 -23.89
N LEU A 68 13.71 4.00 -22.70
CA LEU A 68 14.34 5.31 -22.49
C LEU A 68 15.66 5.44 -23.27
N GLY A 69 16.50 4.39 -23.26
CA GLY A 69 17.74 4.36 -24.02
C GLY A 69 17.51 4.48 -25.53
N CYS A 70 16.56 3.70 -26.06
CA CYS A 70 16.15 3.79 -27.46
C CYS A 70 15.55 5.16 -27.79
N TRP A 71 14.74 5.74 -26.89
CA TRP A 71 14.17 7.07 -27.05
C TRP A 71 15.27 8.12 -27.13
N ILE A 72 16.15 8.21 -26.13
CA ILE A 72 17.27 9.16 -26.13
C ILE A 72 18.14 8.98 -27.38
N GLY A 73 18.45 7.72 -27.75
CA GLY A 73 19.15 7.41 -28.99
C GLY A 73 18.48 8.03 -30.21
N TRP A 74 17.18 7.79 -30.41
CA TRP A 74 16.41 8.39 -31.50
C TRP A 74 16.41 9.92 -31.48
N THR A 75 16.33 10.54 -30.30
CA THR A 75 16.36 12.01 -30.16
C THR A 75 17.72 12.64 -30.51
N LEU A 76 18.82 11.95 -30.22
CA LEU A 76 20.18 12.48 -30.44
C LEU A 76 20.69 12.25 -31.86
N ILE A 77 20.19 11.22 -32.57
CA ILE A 77 20.67 10.92 -33.92
C ILE A 77 20.15 11.97 -34.92
N PRO A 78 21.02 12.64 -35.70
CA PRO A 78 20.60 13.61 -36.71
C PRO A 78 19.86 12.94 -37.88
N GLU A 79 18.92 13.65 -38.50
CA GLU A 79 18.03 13.12 -39.55
C GLU A 79 18.77 12.51 -40.73
N LYS A 80 19.90 13.11 -41.12
CA LYS A 80 20.77 12.60 -42.19
C LYS A 80 21.25 11.18 -41.91
N VAL A 81 21.54 10.86 -40.65
CA VAL A 81 22.01 9.52 -40.28
C VAL A 81 20.89 8.48 -40.37
N LEU A 82 19.65 8.85 -40.03
CA LEU A 82 18.48 7.97 -40.19
C LEU A 82 18.19 7.68 -41.66
N THR A 83 18.24 8.71 -42.50
CA THR A 83 17.91 8.56 -43.92
C THR A 83 19.02 7.85 -44.69
N ASP A 84 20.29 8.20 -44.46
CA ASP A 84 21.40 7.71 -45.28
C ASP A 84 21.91 6.33 -44.85
N TYR A 85 21.89 6.01 -43.54
CA TYR A 85 22.44 4.74 -43.03
C TYR A 85 21.37 3.73 -42.64
N LEU A 86 20.20 4.18 -42.18
CA LEU A 86 19.12 3.30 -41.70
C LEU A 86 18.01 3.09 -42.75
N SER A 87 18.03 3.86 -43.85
CA SER A 87 17.02 3.82 -44.93
C SER A 87 15.58 3.98 -44.44
N VAL A 88 15.38 4.69 -43.31
CA VAL A 88 14.06 4.97 -42.74
C VAL A 88 13.61 6.35 -43.19
N HIS A 89 12.66 6.38 -44.14
CA HIS A 89 12.10 7.63 -44.67
C HIS A 89 10.80 8.07 -43.98
N TYR A 90 10.20 7.21 -43.17
CA TYR A 90 8.95 7.48 -42.47
C TYR A 90 9.14 7.36 -40.96
N TYR A 91 9.24 8.50 -40.29
CA TYR A 91 9.21 8.61 -38.83
C TYR A 91 8.46 9.91 -38.46
N PRO A 92 7.79 9.95 -37.30
CA PRO A 92 7.09 11.17 -36.87
C PRO A 92 8.09 12.30 -36.64
N ASP A 93 7.68 13.53 -36.93
CA ASP A 93 8.52 14.72 -36.77
C ASP A 93 9.22 14.76 -35.40
N LYS A 94 10.46 15.26 -35.38
CA LYS A 94 11.29 15.27 -34.17
C LYS A 94 10.74 16.12 -33.03
N TYR A 95 9.70 16.93 -33.29
CA TYR A 95 9.00 17.71 -32.26
C TYR A 95 8.46 16.82 -31.13
N TRP A 96 8.11 15.56 -31.43
CA TRP A 96 7.62 14.61 -30.42
C TRP A 96 8.63 14.37 -29.30
N SER A 97 9.93 14.50 -29.59
CA SER A 97 10.99 14.44 -28.58
C SER A 97 10.81 15.46 -27.46
N PHE A 98 10.29 16.65 -27.77
CA PHE A 98 10.04 17.72 -26.81
C PHE A 98 8.60 17.73 -26.31
N ALA A 99 7.64 17.38 -27.17
CA ALA A 99 6.23 17.37 -26.81
C ALA A 99 5.94 16.38 -25.68
N ILE A 100 6.41 15.13 -25.79
CA ILE A 100 6.14 14.09 -24.77
C ILE A 100 6.59 14.52 -23.36
N PRO A 101 7.85 14.94 -23.12
CA PRO A 101 8.26 15.37 -21.78
C PRO A 101 7.52 16.62 -21.30
N SER A 102 7.24 17.59 -22.19
CA SER A 102 6.51 18.81 -21.85
C SER A 102 5.06 18.50 -21.42
N PHE A 103 4.33 17.71 -22.21
CA PHE A 103 2.97 17.28 -21.87
C PHE A 103 2.95 16.42 -20.61
N SER A 104 3.93 15.55 -20.40
CA SER A 104 4.03 14.74 -19.18
C SER A 104 4.19 15.61 -17.92
N LEU A 105 5.00 16.68 -17.99
CA LEU A 105 5.19 17.62 -16.88
C LEU A 105 3.89 18.37 -16.58
N ILE A 106 3.24 18.93 -17.61
CA ILE A 106 1.97 19.66 -17.44
C ILE A 106 0.88 18.73 -16.92
N LEU A 107 0.81 17.49 -17.40
CA LEU A 107 -0.14 16.48 -16.92
C LEU A 107 0.09 16.15 -15.44
N MET A 108 1.34 16.02 -14.99
CA MET A 108 1.65 15.78 -13.59
C MET A 108 1.15 16.95 -12.71
N VAL A 109 1.42 18.19 -13.12
CA VAL A 109 0.95 19.39 -12.40
C VAL A 109 -0.58 19.44 -12.38
N TYR A 110 -1.22 19.13 -13.51
CA TYR A 110 -2.68 19.08 -13.62
C TYR A 110 -3.29 18.05 -12.67
N ILE A 111 -2.73 16.83 -12.61
CA ILE A 111 -3.18 15.77 -11.70
C ILE A 111 -3.02 16.24 -10.25
N TYR A 112 -1.89 16.85 -9.90
CA TYR A 112 -1.65 17.37 -8.56
C TYR A 112 -2.70 18.43 -8.16
N LEU A 113 -2.95 19.38 -9.05
CA LEU A 113 -3.95 20.43 -8.82
C LEU A 113 -5.36 19.84 -8.71
N ALA A 114 -5.73 18.91 -9.59
CA ALA A 114 -7.03 18.25 -9.57
C ALA A 114 -7.25 17.46 -8.27
N LEU A 115 -6.24 16.74 -7.78
CA LEU A 115 -6.32 16.04 -6.50
C LEU A 115 -6.38 17.03 -5.33
N ALA A 116 -5.63 18.14 -5.37
CA ALA A 116 -5.66 19.15 -4.32
C ALA A 116 -7.05 19.82 -4.22
N LEU A 117 -7.64 20.17 -5.36
CA LEU A 117 -9.00 20.70 -5.44
C LEU A 117 -10.03 19.67 -4.96
N TYR A 118 -9.94 18.43 -5.45
CA TYR A 118 -10.84 17.37 -5.03
C TYR A 118 -10.77 17.10 -3.52
N ASN A 119 -9.58 17.09 -2.95
CA ASN A 119 -9.40 16.92 -1.52
C ASN A 119 -9.98 18.10 -0.73
N THR A 120 -9.79 19.34 -1.22
CA THR A 120 -10.23 20.57 -0.53
C THR A 120 -11.74 20.81 -0.61
N GLU A 121 -12.38 20.44 -1.72
CA GLU A 121 -13.80 20.75 -1.95
C GLU A 121 -14.72 19.58 -1.64
N VAL A 122 -14.28 18.34 -1.86
CA VAL A 122 -15.16 17.16 -1.75
C VAL A 122 -14.89 16.37 -0.48
N LYS A 123 -13.61 16.21 -0.09
CA LYS A 123 -13.26 15.35 1.05
C LYS A 123 -13.16 16.10 2.37
N THR A 124 -12.63 17.32 2.38
CA THR A 124 -12.54 18.12 3.60
C THR A 124 -13.81 18.91 3.83
N LEU A 125 -14.16 19.10 5.10
CA LEU A 125 -15.22 20.01 5.51
C LEU A 125 -14.87 21.45 5.10
N GLU A 126 -15.87 22.33 5.05
CA GLU A 126 -15.64 23.74 4.79
C GLU A 126 -14.63 24.32 5.79
N LYS A 127 -13.73 25.19 5.33
CA LYS A 127 -12.58 25.67 6.12
C LYS A 127 -12.98 26.42 7.40
N ASP A 128 -14.16 27.00 7.43
CA ASP A 128 -14.68 27.79 8.56
C ASP A 128 -15.54 26.96 9.52
N ASP A 129 -15.66 25.65 9.26
CA ASP A 129 -16.48 24.77 10.09
C ASP A 129 -15.75 24.39 11.38
N ILE A 130 -16.42 24.61 12.52
CA ILE A 130 -15.94 24.21 13.85
C ILE A 130 -15.69 22.70 13.95
N ARG A 131 -16.36 21.88 13.14
CA ARG A 131 -16.14 20.44 13.04
C ARG A 131 -14.73 20.06 12.60
N ASN A 132 -13.95 20.99 12.02
CA ASN A 132 -12.53 20.74 11.75
C ASN A 132 -11.67 20.66 13.03
N PHE A 133 -12.16 21.21 14.15
CA PHE A 133 -11.45 21.26 15.43
C PHE A 133 -12.08 20.38 16.52
N VAL A 134 -13.26 19.80 16.24
CA VAL A 134 -14.08 19.03 17.18
C VAL A 134 -14.02 17.57 16.76
N ASP A 135 -13.67 16.67 17.68
CA ASP A 135 -13.78 15.22 17.47
C ASP A 135 -15.00 14.62 18.19
N GLU A 136 -15.18 13.30 18.09
CA GLU A 136 -16.30 12.56 18.72
C GLU A 136 -16.38 12.71 20.25
N PHE A 137 -15.27 12.98 20.92
CA PHE A 137 -15.17 13.15 22.37
C PHE A 137 -15.16 14.61 22.82
N THR A 138 -15.28 15.56 21.89
CA THR A 138 -15.32 16.98 22.24
C THR A 138 -16.65 17.36 22.89
N THR A 139 -16.59 17.83 24.13
CA THR A 139 -17.76 18.36 24.85
C THR A 139 -17.92 19.86 24.58
N LEU A 140 -18.99 20.24 23.89
CA LEU A 140 -19.31 21.65 23.64
C LEU A 140 -20.06 22.25 24.84
N PRO A 141 -19.85 23.54 25.18
CA PRO A 141 -20.56 24.24 26.25
C PRO A 141 -22.09 24.10 26.18
N SER A 142 -22.65 24.06 24.97
CA SER A 142 -24.10 23.88 24.74
C SER A 142 -24.63 22.54 25.23
N THR A 143 -23.85 21.46 25.09
CA THR A 143 -24.25 20.12 25.54
C THR A 143 -24.44 20.07 27.06
N PHE A 144 -23.63 20.82 27.82
CA PHE A 144 -23.76 20.88 29.28
C PHE A 144 -25.07 21.55 29.75
N GLU A 145 -25.62 22.50 28.98
CA GLU A 145 -26.89 23.13 29.34
C GLU A 145 -28.08 22.22 29.03
N ASP A 146 -28.05 21.50 27.91
CA ASP A 146 -29.07 20.51 27.55
C ASP A 146 -29.09 19.33 28.54
N ASP A 147 -27.91 18.84 28.95
CA ASP A 147 -27.81 17.76 29.96
C ASP A 147 -28.33 18.22 31.32
N LYS A 148 -28.13 19.50 31.69
CA LYS A 148 -28.70 20.07 32.91
C LYS A 148 -30.20 20.31 32.82
N ALA A 149 -30.72 20.65 31.65
CA ALA A 149 -32.16 20.80 31.43
C ALA A 149 -32.89 19.45 31.43
N ALA A 150 -32.27 18.38 30.91
CA ALA A 150 -32.83 17.02 30.88
C ALA A 150 -32.82 16.31 32.25
N GLN A 151 -32.01 16.79 33.21
CA GLN A 151 -31.95 16.26 34.57
C GLN A 151 -32.91 16.92 35.57
N ASN A 152 -33.67 17.94 35.15
CA ASN A 152 -34.73 18.58 35.93
C ASN A 152 -36.11 18.22 35.39
#